data_AF-A0A5N4BWY1-F1
#
_entry.id   AF-A0A5N4BWY1-F1
#
_cell.length_a   1.000
_cell.length_b   1.000
_cell.length_c   1.000
_cell.angle_alpha   90.00
_cell.angle_beta   90.00
_cell.angle_gamma   90.00
#
_symmetry.space_group_name_H-M   'P 1'
#
loop_
_entity.id
_entity.type
_entity.pdbx_description
1 polymer ?
#
loop_
_entity_poly.entity_id
_entity_poly.type
_entity_poly.pdbx_seq_one_letter_code
_entity_poly.pdbx_strand_id
1 'polypeptide(L)'
;AEAAEQLGKNVKLVERLVEWCEAKDHAGVMGESNRLLSALIRHSKSKDVIKTIVQSGGVKHLVTMATSEHVIMQNEALVALALIAALELGTAEKDLESAKLVQILHRLLADERSAPEIKYNSMVLICALMGSDEEAKAVKEISRDSAVVLGEE
;
A
#
# COMPACT_ATOMS: atom_id res chain seq x y z
N ALA A 1 18.83 -2.95 8.78
CA ALA A 1 17.84 -4.04 8.76
C ALA A 1 17.40 -4.39 10.17
N GLU A 2 18.35 -4.73 11.07
CA GLU A 2 18.05 -5.20 12.43
C GLU A 2 17.16 -4.26 13.27
N ALA A 3 17.46 -2.96 13.32
CA ALA A 3 16.64 -2.02 14.09
C ALA A 3 15.18 -1.93 13.60
N ALA A 4 14.97 -1.88 12.27
CA ALA A 4 13.63 -1.85 11.69
C ALA A 4 12.87 -3.15 11.97
N GLU A 5 13.57 -4.29 12.00
CA GLU A 5 12.96 -5.56 12.35
C GLU A 5 12.58 -5.64 13.84
N GLN A 6 13.47 -5.24 14.75
CA GLN A 6 13.20 -5.21 16.19
C GLN A 6 12.02 -4.28 16.52
N LEU A 7 12.00 -3.08 15.93
CA LEU A 7 10.91 -2.12 16.12
C LEU A 7 9.60 -2.63 15.49
N GLY A 8 9.67 -3.18 14.28
CA GLY A 8 8.48 -3.65 13.56
C GLY A 8 7.83 -4.89 14.15
N LYS A 9 8.58 -5.68 14.95
CA LYS A 9 8.05 -6.81 15.73
C LYS A 9 7.41 -6.38 17.06
N ASN A 10 7.61 -5.13 17.49
CA ASN A 10 7.01 -4.62 18.71
C ASN A 10 5.56 -4.19 18.44
N VAL A 11 4.61 -5.09 18.70
CA VAL A 11 3.17 -4.87 18.48
C VAL A 11 2.67 -3.57 19.12
N LYS A 12 3.05 -3.27 20.37
CA LYS A 12 2.60 -2.05 21.07
C LYS A 12 3.07 -0.78 20.36
N LEU A 13 4.28 -0.79 19.81
CA LEU A 13 4.77 0.33 19.01
C LEU A 13 3.95 0.45 17.73
N VAL A 14 3.74 -0.65 17.01
CA VAL A 14 3.01 -0.65 15.74
C VAL A 14 1.56 -0.22 15.93
N GLU A 15 0.86 -0.72 16.93
CA GLU A 15 -0.51 -0.30 17.30
C GLU A 15 -0.56 1.21 17.57
N ARG A 16 0.43 1.75 18.29
CA ARG A 16 0.51 3.18 18.56
C ARG A 16 0.77 4.02 17.30
N LEU A 17 1.60 3.52 16.39
CA LEU A 17 1.83 4.16 15.09
C LEU A 17 0.54 4.20 14.25
N VAL A 18 -0.24 3.10 14.25
CA VAL A 18 -1.54 3.04 13.57
C VAL A 18 -2.51 4.06 14.17
N GLU A 19 -2.60 4.15 15.49
CA GLU A 19 -3.43 5.17 16.16
C GLU A 19 -3.03 6.60 15.77
N TRP A 20 -1.73 6.88 15.70
CA TRP A 20 -1.23 8.19 15.28
C TRP A 20 -1.45 8.49 13.80
N CYS A 21 -1.61 7.48 12.94
CA CYS A 21 -2.05 7.67 11.57
C CYS A 21 -3.50 8.20 11.46
N GLU A 22 -4.26 8.20 12.56
CA GLU A 22 -5.62 8.74 12.65
C GLU A 22 -5.70 10.10 13.37
N ALA A 23 -4.58 10.63 13.87
CA ALA A 23 -4.52 11.86 14.65
C ALA A 23 -4.66 13.13 13.78
N LYS A 24 -5.89 13.43 13.36
CA LYS A 24 -6.22 14.55 12.43
C LYS A 24 -5.80 15.93 12.93
N ASP A 25 -5.80 16.15 14.24
CA ASP A 25 -5.41 17.43 14.85
C ASP A 25 -3.90 17.68 14.80
N HIS A 26 -3.12 16.66 14.41
CA HIS A 26 -1.66 16.66 14.41
C HIS A 26 -1.10 16.10 13.10
N ALA A 27 -1.31 16.81 11.98
CA ALA A 27 -0.90 16.38 10.64
C ALA A 27 0.58 15.94 10.54
N GLY A 28 1.49 16.60 11.25
CA GLY A 28 2.91 16.20 11.30
C GLY A 28 3.14 14.83 11.94
N VAL A 29 2.42 14.52 13.03
CA VAL A 29 2.48 13.21 13.71
C VAL A 29 1.87 12.14 12.82
N MET A 30 0.74 12.43 12.18
CA MET A 30 0.08 11.55 11.23
C MET A 30 0.99 11.21 10.05
N GLY A 31 1.62 12.22 9.44
CA GLY A 31 2.53 12.04 8.32
C GLY A 31 3.75 11.19 8.69
N GLU A 32 4.41 11.50 9.80
CA GLU A 32 5.62 10.77 10.21
C GLU A 32 5.31 9.33 10.66
N SER A 33 4.14 9.09 11.26
CA SER A 33 3.71 7.73 11.61
C SER A 33 3.47 6.86 10.38
N ASN A 34 2.83 7.41 9.34
CA ASN A 34 2.65 6.72 8.06
C ASN A 34 4.00 6.36 7.42
N ARG A 35 4.94 7.31 7.40
CA ARG A 35 6.29 7.11 6.85
C ARG A 35 7.08 6.07 7.63
N LEU A 36 6.95 6.06 8.96
CA LEU A 36 7.61 5.08 9.80
C LEU A 36 7.04 3.66 9.57
N LEU A 37 5.72 3.49 9.45
CA LEU A 37 5.12 2.20 9.07
C LEU A 37 5.68 1.69 7.74
N SER A 38 5.75 2.55 6.72
CA SER A 38 6.37 2.21 5.43
C SER A 38 7.85 1.84 5.58
N ALA A 39 8.61 2.62 6.36
CA ALA A 39 10.03 2.40 6.59
C ALA A 39 10.33 1.06 7.29
N LEU A 40 9.51 0.68 8.28
CA LEU A 40 9.64 -0.61 8.97
C LEU A 40 9.56 -1.77 7.98
N ILE A 41 8.61 -1.73 7.03
CA ILE A 41 8.48 -2.76 5.98
C ILE A 41 9.68 -2.73 5.03
N ARG A 42 9.99 -1.56 4.45
CA ARG A 42 11.00 -1.42 3.40
C ARG A 42 12.41 -1.80 3.88
N HIS A 43 12.75 -1.48 5.12
CA HIS A 43 14.09 -1.66 5.65
C HIS A 43 14.28 -2.97 6.41
N SER A 44 13.21 -3.58 6.95
CA SER A 44 13.30 -4.93 7.52
C SER A 44 13.15 -6.01 6.45
N LYS A 45 12.22 -5.83 5.49
CA LYS A 45 11.77 -6.86 4.54
C LYS A 45 11.37 -8.17 5.24
N SER A 46 10.96 -8.08 6.50
CA SER A 46 10.66 -9.23 7.36
C SER A 46 9.17 -9.56 7.29
N LYS A 47 8.85 -10.84 7.05
CA LYS A 47 7.46 -11.34 7.02
C LYS A 47 6.76 -11.13 8.36
N ASP A 48 7.48 -11.26 9.46
CA ASP A 48 6.93 -11.05 10.81
C ASP A 48 6.53 -9.58 11.03
N VAL A 49 7.35 -8.64 10.56
CA VAL A 49 7.05 -7.20 10.63
C VAL A 49 5.82 -6.88 9.78
N ILE A 50 5.76 -7.43 8.57
CA ILE A 50 4.59 -7.25 7.68
C ILE A 50 3.33 -7.77 8.36
N LYS A 51 3.34 -9.01 8.88
CA LYS A 51 2.19 -9.59 9.60
C LYS A 51 1.76 -8.73 10.79
N THR A 52 2.72 -8.23 11.56
CA THR A 52 2.44 -7.35 12.71
C THR A 52 1.72 -6.08 12.27
N ILE A 53 2.18 -5.44 11.19
CA ILE A 53 1.57 -4.22 10.65
C ILE A 53 0.18 -4.49 10.05
N VAL A 54 0.01 -5.61 9.32
CA VAL A 54 -1.28 -6.03 8.78
C VAL A 54 -2.29 -6.26 9.90
N GLN A 55 -1.93 -7.09 10.90
CA GLN A 55 -2.79 -7.39 12.05
C GLN A 55 -3.13 -6.16 12.90
N SER A 56 -2.26 -5.17 12.92
CA SER A 56 -2.51 -3.90 13.62
C SER A 56 -3.37 -2.93 12.79
N GLY A 57 -3.76 -3.27 11.56
CA GLY A 57 -4.58 -2.42 10.69
C GLY A 57 -3.81 -1.34 9.91
N GLY A 58 -2.49 -1.50 9.73
CA GLY A 58 -1.63 -0.52 9.07
C GLY A 58 -1.82 -0.42 7.55
N VAL A 59 -2.41 -1.43 6.90
CA VAL A 59 -2.55 -1.48 5.43
C VAL A 59 -3.35 -0.30 4.88
N LYS A 60 -4.51 0.01 5.49
CA LYS A 60 -5.37 1.14 5.05
C LYS A 60 -4.63 2.48 5.04
N HIS A 61 -3.70 2.67 5.97
CA HIS A 61 -2.89 3.88 6.09
C HIS A 61 -1.84 3.96 4.99
N LEU A 62 -1.16 2.86 4.68
CA LEU A 62 -0.23 2.78 3.55
C LEU A 62 -0.95 3.01 2.21
N VAL A 63 -2.14 2.43 2.03
CA VAL A 63 -2.96 2.66 0.82
C VAL A 63 -3.37 4.13 0.70
N THR A 64 -3.75 4.77 1.81
CA THR A 64 -4.05 6.22 1.82
C THR A 64 -2.80 7.05 1.49
N MET A 65 -1.65 6.70 2.07
CA MET A 65 -0.35 7.35 1.83
C MET A 65 0.10 7.25 0.36
N ALA A 66 -0.28 6.19 -0.36
CA ALA A 66 -0.05 6.06 -1.80
C ALA A 66 -0.76 7.13 -2.65
N THR A 67 -1.72 7.84 -2.06
CA THR A 67 -2.44 8.98 -2.68
C THR A 67 -2.03 10.34 -2.12
N SER A 68 -0.95 10.41 -1.34
CA SER A 68 -0.40 11.66 -0.77
C SER A 68 -0.08 12.68 -1.87
N GLU A 69 -0.17 13.98 -1.56
CA GLU A 69 0.31 15.05 -2.44
C GLU A 69 1.83 15.03 -2.66
N HIS A 70 2.56 14.37 -1.75
CA HIS A 70 4.01 14.28 -1.81
C HIS A 70 4.45 12.99 -2.50
N VAL A 71 5.04 13.11 -3.70
CA VAL A 71 5.54 11.98 -4.51
C VAL A 71 6.47 11.06 -3.73
N ILE A 72 7.29 11.60 -2.82
CA ILE A 72 8.18 10.81 -1.96
C ILE A 72 7.36 9.84 -1.09
N MET A 73 6.28 10.31 -0.47
CA MET A 73 5.40 9.47 0.35
C MET A 73 4.62 8.46 -0.50
N GLN A 74 4.15 8.86 -1.69
CA GLN A 74 3.49 7.93 -2.61
C GLN A 74 4.43 6.77 -2.96
N ASN A 75 5.67 7.07 -3.33
CA ASN A 75 6.69 6.08 -3.65
C ASN A 75 7.04 5.19 -2.45
N GLU A 76 7.25 5.77 -1.27
CA GLU A 76 7.49 5.04 -0.03
C GLU A 76 6.35 4.03 0.26
N ALA A 77 5.10 4.45 0.08
CA ALA A 77 3.93 3.60 0.29
C ALA A 77 3.82 2.49 -0.77
N LEU A 78 3.95 2.81 -2.05
CA LEU A 78 3.83 1.83 -3.13
C LEU A 78 4.89 0.73 -3.04
N VAL A 79 6.13 1.08 -2.69
CA VAL A 79 7.19 0.08 -2.47
C VAL A 79 6.89 -0.80 -1.25
N ALA A 80 6.36 -0.22 -0.16
CA ALA A 80 5.94 -1.01 0.99
C ALA A 80 4.79 -1.97 0.65
N LEU A 81 3.77 -1.50 -0.09
CA LEU A 81 2.66 -2.32 -0.56
C LEU A 81 3.12 -3.45 -1.50
N ALA A 82 4.09 -3.17 -2.38
CA ALA A 82 4.69 -4.19 -3.24
C ALA A 82 5.41 -5.28 -2.43
N LEU A 83 6.08 -4.93 -1.33
CA LEU A 83 6.68 -5.92 -0.43
C LEU A 83 5.62 -6.72 0.33
N ILE A 84 4.52 -6.11 0.76
CA ILE A 84 3.38 -6.81 1.37
C ILE A 84 2.83 -7.84 0.36
N ALA A 85 2.50 -7.41 -0.86
CA ALA A 85 1.97 -8.29 -1.90
C ALA A 85 2.97 -9.40 -2.30
N ALA A 86 4.27 -9.11 -2.37
CA ALA A 86 5.26 -10.12 -2.73
C ALA A 86 5.49 -11.18 -1.64
N LEU A 87 5.38 -10.80 -0.36
CA LEU A 87 5.82 -11.66 0.74
C LEU A 87 4.67 -12.30 1.52
N GLU A 88 3.54 -11.59 1.68
CA GLU A 88 2.46 -11.96 2.61
C GLU A 88 1.07 -11.57 2.06
N LEU A 89 0.86 -11.66 0.74
CA LEU A 89 -0.41 -11.32 0.07
C LEU A 89 -1.63 -11.95 0.74
N GLY A 90 -1.63 -13.27 0.95
CA GLY A 90 -2.78 -13.97 1.52
C GLY A 90 -3.15 -13.53 2.94
N THR A 91 -2.26 -12.84 3.67
CA THR A 91 -2.61 -12.24 4.97
C THR A 91 -3.18 -10.84 4.85
N ALA A 92 -2.81 -10.10 3.80
CA ALA A 92 -3.17 -8.70 3.61
C ALA A 92 -4.32 -8.50 2.61
N GLU A 93 -4.67 -9.52 1.83
CA GLU A 93 -5.64 -9.52 0.73
C GLU A 93 -6.93 -8.76 1.08
N LYS A 94 -7.59 -9.17 2.17
CA LYS A 94 -8.84 -8.54 2.63
C LYS A 94 -8.69 -7.07 2.99
N ASP A 95 -7.55 -6.67 3.54
CA ASP A 95 -7.30 -5.28 3.90
C ASP A 95 -6.99 -4.44 2.66
N LEU A 96 -6.28 -5.02 1.67
CA LEU A 96 -5.98 -4.38 0.39
C LEU A 96 -7.26 -4.17 -0.44
N GLU A 97 -8.13 -5.18 -0.47
CA GLU A 97 -9.46 -5.11 -1.08
C GLU A 97 -10.32 -4.05 -0.38
N SER A 98 -10.43 -4.11 0.95
CA SER A 98 -11.21 -3.16 1.75
C SER A 98 -10.74 -1.72 1.56
N ALA A 99 -9.42 -1.52 1.38
CA ALA A 99 -8.82 -0.22 1.11
C ALA A 99 -8.92 0.23 -0.36
N LYS A 100 -9.51 -0.58 -1.25
CA LYS A 100 -9.71 -0.28 -2.68
C LYS A 100 -8.40 0.00 -3.41
N LEU A 101 -7.36 -0.78 -3.09
CA LEU A 101 -6.02 -0.56 -3.65
C LEU A 101 -6.03 -0.62 -5.18
N VAL A 102 -6.67 -1.62 -5.79
CA VAL A 102 -6.68 -1.79 -7.24
C VAL A 102 -7.29 -0.58 -7.96
N GLN A 103 -8.37 0.00 -7.41
CA GLN A 103 -8.98 1.22 -7.95
C GLN A 103 -8.06 2.44 -7.83
N ILE A 104 -7.29 2.52 -6.74
CA ILE A 104 -6.29 3.59 -6.56
C ILE A 104 -5.16 3.46 -7.58
N LEU A 105 -4.65 2.24 -7.80
CA LEU A 105 -3.56 2.01 -8.78
C LEU A 105 -4.01 2.34 -10.20
N HIS A 106 -5.23 1.97 -10.58
CA HIS A 106 -5.80 2.36 -11.87
C HIS A 106 -5.85 3.88 -12.03
N ARG A 107 -6.32 4.60 -11.00
CA ARG A 107 -6.35 6.07 -11.02
C ARG A 107 -4.96 6.67 -11.18
N LEU A 108 -3.96 6.16 -10.45
CA LEU A 108 -2.58 6.64 -10.54
C LEU A 108 -1.98 6.41 -11.94
N LEU A 109 -2.35 5.33 -12.62
CA LEU A 109 -1.91 5.06 -13.99
C LEU A 109 -2.60 5.98 -15.01
N ALA A 110 -3.90 6.19 -14.85
CA ALA A 110 -4.72 7.02 -15.73
C ALA A 110 -4.44 8.52 -15.60
N ASP A 111 -3.99 9.00 -14.44
CA ASP A 111 -3.64 10.40 -14.25
C ASP A 111 -2.37 10.77 -15.02
N GLU A 112 -2.47 11.71 -15.95
CA GLU A 112 -1.33 12.23 -16.73
C GLU A 112 -0.32 12.98 -15.87
N ARG A 113 -0.72 13.48 -14.70
CA ARG A 113 0.14 14.23 -13.78
C ARG A 113 0.96 13.34 -12.86
N SER A 114 0.61 12.06 -12.74
CA SER A 114 1.37 11.10 -11.94
C SER A 114 2.81 10.99 -12.46
N ALA A 115 3.76 11.10 -11.54
CA ALA A 115 5.18 10.97 -11.88
C ALA A 115 5.47 9.57 -12.48
N PRO A 116 6.42 9.45 -13.43
CA PRO A 116 6.71 8.18 -14.10
C PRO A 116 6.97 7.03 -13.13
N GLU A 117 7.75 7.25 -12.07
CA GLU A 117 8.07 6.25 -11.04
C GLU A 117 6.82 5.72 -10.31
N ILE A 118 5.82 6.57 -10.11
CA ILE A 118 4.55 6.19 -9.49
C ILE A 118 3.76 5.27 -10.42
N LYS A 119 3.77 5.55 -11.73
CA LYS A 119 3.17 4.67 -12.72
C LYS A 119 3.88 3.32 -12.78
N TYR A 120 5.21 3.31 -12.82
CA TYR A 120 5.99 2.07 -12.82
C TYR A 120 5.72 1.21 -11.58
N ASN A 121 5.78 1.80 -10.39
CA ASN A 121 5.48 1.08 -9.15
C ASN A 121 4.04 0.57 -9.11
N SER A 122 3.09 1.34 -9.63
CA SER A 122 1.69 0.93 -9.70
C SER A 122 1.51 -0.29 -10.61
N MET A 123 2.17 -0.33 -11.77
CA MET A 123 2.17 -1.51 -12.64
C MET A 123 2.81 -2.73 -11.98
N VAL A 124 3.96 -2.56 -11.33
CA VAL A 124 4.64 -3.65 -10.60
C VAL A 124 3.74 -4.22 -9.51
N LEU A 125 3.06 -3.35 -8.76
CA LEU A 125 2.14 -3.76 -7.71
C LEU A 125 0.92 -4.48 -8.28
N ILE A 126 0.31 -4.01 -9.37
CA ILE A 126 -0.77 -4.74 -10.05
C ILE A 126 -0.31 -6.14 -10.45
N CYS A 127 0.88 -6.29 -11.04
CA CYS A 127 1.43 -7.60 -11.40
C CYS A 127 1.61 -8.51 -10.17
N ALA A 128 2.02 -7.96 -9.02
CA ALA A 128 2.15 -8.73 -7.79
C ALA A 128 0.79 -9.17 -7.23
N LEU A 129 -0.24 -8.32 -7.34
CA LEU A 129 -1.60 -8.61 -6.88
C LEU A 129 -2.30 -9.66 -7.76
N MET A 130 -1.90 -9.83 -9.02
CA MET A 130 -2.46 -10.88 -9.91
C MET A 130 -2.19 -12.31 -9.41
N GLY A 131 -1.34 -12.51 -8.40
CA GLY A 131 -1.18 -13.79 -7.71
C GLY A 131 -2.33 -14.15 -6.76
N SER A 132 -3.28 -13.24 -6.53
CA SER A 132 -4.49 -13.47 -5.74
C SER A 132 -5.72 -13.54 -6.65
N ASP A 133 -6.66 -14.43 -6.33
CA ASP A 133 -7.90 -14.61 -7.12
C ASP A 133 -8.79 -13.37 -7.07
N GLU A 134 -8.93 -12.74 -5.90
CA GLU A 134 -9.86 -11.62 -5.72
C GLU A 134 -9.32 -10.32 -6.29
N GLU A 135 -8.04 -10.01 -6.07
CA GLU A 135 -7.41 -8.87 -6.72
C GLU A 135 -7.24 -9.08 -8.23
N ALA A 136 -6.96 -10.30 -8.70
CA ALA A 136 -6.95 -10.58 -10.14
C ALA A 136 -8.33 -10.35 -10.77
N LYS A 137 -9.41 -10.67 -10.05
CA LYS A 137 -10.78 -10.36 -10.49
C LYS A 137 -11.00 -8.85 -10.54
N ALA A 138 -10.62 -8.12 -9.50
CA ALA A 138 -10.74 -6.65 -9.46
C ALA A 138 -9.96 -5.97 -10.59
N VAL A 139 -8.74 -6.44 -10.90
CA VAL A 139 -7.93 -5.93 -12.03
C VAL A 139 -8.63 -6.19 -13.36
N LYS A 140 -9.20 -7.38 -13.57
CA LYS A 140 -9.94 -7.73 -14.79
C LYS A 140 -11.21 -6.91 -14.97
N GLU A 141 -11.96 -6.66 -13.90
CA GLU A 141 -13.17 -5.84 -13.92
C GLU A 141 -12.86 -4.40 -14.34
N ILE A 142 -11.87 -3.76 -13.73
CA ILE A 142 -11.48 -2.39 -14.09
C ILE A 142 -10.95 -2.30 -15.54
N SER A 143 -10.23 -3.33 -15.99
CA SER A 143 -9.70 -3.39 -17.36
C SER A 143 -10.84 -3.48 -18.39
N ARG A 144 -11.88 -4.25 -18.10
CA ARG A 144 -13.09 -4.34 -18.93
C ARG A 144 -13.85 -3.01 -18.96
N ASP A 145 -14.06 -2.37 -17.81
CA ASP A 145 -14.74 -1.08 -17.75
C ASP A 145 -14.00 -0.01 -18.56
N SER A 146 -12.66 -0.03 -18.53
CA SER A 146 -11.84 0.89 -19.32
C SER A 146 -11.93 0.61 -20.83
N ALA A 147 -12.05 -0.66 -21.24
CA ALA A 147 -12.21 -1.05 -22.65
C ALA A 147 -13.60 -0.71 -23.20
N VAL A 148 -14.67 -0.90 -22.41
CA VAL A 148 -16.04 -0.53 -22.76
C VAL A 148 -16.18 0.98 -23.01
N VAL A 149 -15.47 1.81 -22.24
CA VAL A 149 -15.42 3.27 -22.45
C VAL A 149 -14.70 3.66 -23.75
N LEU A 150 -13.80 2.82 -24.26
CA LEU A 150 -13.05 3.04 -25.49
C LEU A 150 -13.70 2.43 -26.74
N GLY A 151 -14.83 1.72 -26.60
CA GLY A 151 -15.60 1.21 -27.74
C GLY A 151 -14.97 0.02 -28.46
N GLU A 152 -14.10 -0.74 -27.78
CA GLU A 152 -13.56 -2.00 -28.30
C GLU A 152 -14.44 -3.17 -27.80
N GLU A 153 -15.43 -3.57 -28.61
CA GLU A 153 -16.14 -4.86 -28.48
C GLU A 153 -15.39 -5.99 -29.20
#